data_AF-A0A7V9ZNS3-F1
#
_entry.id   AF-A0A7V9ZNS3-F1
#
_cell.length_a   1.000
_cell.length_b   1.000
_cell.length_c   1.000
_cell.angle_alpha   90.00
_cell.angle_beta   90.00
_cell.angle_gamma   90.00
#
_symmetry.space_group_name_H-M   'P 1'
#
loop_
_entity.id
_entity.type
_entity.pdbx_description
1 polymer ?
#
loop_
_entity_poly.entity_id
_entity_poly.type
_entity_poly.pdbx_seq_one_letter_code
_entity_poly.pdbx_strand_id
1 'polypeptide(L)'
;MSAGAGQSKQEAGRDEAAKMALPPSLYHQKHLLFNRELSWLEFNRRVLEEALDQKQPLLERLKFLSIFSSNLDEFFMIRVSGLQEQLDEEVAELSPDGMTPEEQLKEISARLKPMVAEQIRCLTEDVLPALAAEGVLITPYKELTKDERQLLDEYFTENVFPVLTPQAVDPSHPFPYMSNLSLNLGLMVEPADDPSSKFPSAMLSESRFVRLKIPPIVPRLVPVGQSQSKFTFLGDVIAANIGSLFPNRRVGKAYLFRVTRDADIEFREDEASDLLKVMREHLHRRRFGAAVRLEVTASMPDKMLRYLTGALELTDDDVYAINGPLNIPDIMRLYQLERPDMKDRPLRITIPAPLKESKSVFAAIRQQDILLHHPYTSYTTVTDFIRAAAHDPDVLAIKMCLYRTGKDSPIIKSLMEASERGKQVAVLVELKARFDEENNIEWAGRLERAGVHVVYGVLGLKTHCKLTLVVRRENDRLRRYVHIATGNYNPTTSRTYTDFGLLTANKKIGADATELFNFLTGCSLQSKYRRLLVAPVNLRERIIELIERETTYQKK
;
A
#
# COMPACT_ATOMS: atom_id res chain seq x y z
N MET A 1 15.97 -28.77 40.72
CA MET A 1 14.93 -29.42 39.89
C MET A 1 14.24 -28.40 38.99
N SER A 2 14.95 -27.75 38.06
CA SER A 2 14.38 -26.69 37.20
C SER A 2 14.69 -26.88 35.71
N ALA A 3 14.80 -28.12 35.25
CA ALA A 3 15.02 -28.44 33.84
C ALA A 3 13.72 -28.75 33.06
N GLY A 4 12.56 -28.80 33.73
CA GLY A 4 11.30 -29.31 33.13
C GLY A 4 10.36 -28.27 32.49
N ALA A 5 10.58 -26.96 32.69
CA ALA A 5 9.64 -25.94 32.21
C ALA A 5 9.98 -25.35 30.83
N GLY A 6 11.21 -25.57 30.33
CA GLY A 6 11.64 -25.11 29.00
C GLY A 6 11.23 -26.03 27.86
N GLN A 7 11.19 -27.35 28.10
CA GLN A 7 10.81 -28.35 27.09
C GLN A 7 9.31 -28.31 26.76
N SER A 8 8.44 -28.07 27.74
CA SER A 8 6.98 -28.08 27.52
C SER A 8 6.47 -26.89 26.68
N LYS A 9 7.15 -25.74 26.71
CA LYS A 9 6.83 -24.59 25.85
C LYS A 9 7.32 -24.77 24.40
N GLN A 10 8.48 -25.41 24.21
CA GLN A 10 8.98 -25.76 22.87
C GLN A 10 8.16 -26.88 22.22
N GLU A 11 7.69 -27.86 23.00
CA GLU A 11 6.77 -28.90 22.51
C GLU A 11 5.38 -28.34 22.20
N ALA A 12 4.82 -27.45 23.04
CA ALA A 12 3.54 -26.80 22.75
C ALA A 12 3.58 -25.90 21.51
N GLY A 13 4.69 -25.16 21.29
CA GLY A 13 4.89 -24.35 20.07
C GLY A 13 5.13 -25.20 18.81
N ARG A 14 5.77 -26.37 18.93
CA ARG A 14 5.90 -27.34 17.84
C ARG A 14 4.57 -28.03 17.51
N ASP A 15 3.76 -28.35 18.51
CA ASP A 15 2.42 -28.93 18.32
C ASP A 15 1.41 -27.93 17.73
N GLU A 16 1.52 -26.63 18.05
CA GLU A 16 0.73 -25.58 17.40
C GLU A 16 1.16 -25.33 15.95
N ALA A 17 2.47 -25.32 15.67
CA ALA A 17 2.99 -25.24 14.30
C ALA A 17 2.59 -26.47 13.46
N ALA A 18 2.65 -27.68 14.04
CA ALA A 18 2.19 -28.92 13.41
C ALA A 18 0.68 -28.93 13.15
N LYS A 19 -0.12 -28.22 13.96
CA LYS A 19 -1.56 -28.01 13.72
C LYS A 19 -1.86 -26.96 12.65
N MET A 20 -0.94 -26.04 12.35
CA MET A 20 -1.11 -25.00 11.32
C MET A 20 -0.64 -25.42 9.93
N ALA A 21 0.18 -26.47 9.82
CA ALA A 21 0.54 -27.05 8.54
C ALA A 21 -0.68 -27.71 7.88
N LEU A 22 -0.73 -27.66 6.54
CA LEU A 22 -1.68 -28.52 5.82
C LEU A 22 -1.41 -29.98 6.21
N PRO A 23 -2.40 -30.89 6.13
CA PRO A 23 -2.11 -32.31 6.20
C PRO A 23 -0.94 -32.62 5.24
N PRO A 24 0.11 -33.35 5.67
CA PRO A 24 1.24 -33.70 4.81
C PRO A 24 0.81 -34.33 3.49
N SER A 25 -0.33 -35.02 3.49
CA SER A 25 -0.95 -35.59 2.30
C SER A 25 -1.37 -34.56 1.25
N LEU A 26 -1.64 -33.30 1.60
CA LEU A 26 -2.06 -32.25 0.67
C LEU A 26 -0.91 -31.44 0.08
N TYR A 27 0.27 -31.48 0.71
CA TYR A 27 1.45 -30.81 0.16
C TYR A 27 1.87 -31.43 -1.17
N HIS A 28 2.32 -30.59 -2.10
CA HIS A 28 2.80 -30.97 -3.43
C HIS A 28 1.73 -31.57 -4.35
N GLN A 29 0.45 -31.50 -3.96
CA GLN A 29 -0.66 -31.90 -4.82
C GLN A 29 -1.10 -30.73 -5.71
N LYS A 30 -0.36 -30.49 -6.80
CA LYS A 30 -0.63 -29.43 -7.80
C LYS A 30 -2.07 -29.39 -8.35
N HIS A 31 -2.81 -30.51 -8.26
CA HIS A 31 -4.20 -30.60 -8.71
C HIS A 31 -5.24 -30.21 -7.63
N LEU A 32 -4.86 -30.12 -6.36
CA LEU A 32 -5.75 -29.77 -5.25
C LEU A 32 -5.60 -28.32 -4.78
N LEU A 33 -4.42 -27.72 -4.96
CA LEU A 33 -4.10 -26.39 -4.47
C LEU A 33 -3.57 -25.51 -5.60
N PHE A 34 -4.01 -24.25 -5.62
CA PHE A 34 -3.39 -23.22 -6.47
C PHE A 34 -2.21 -22.59 -5.75
N ASN A 35 -1.14 -22.29 -6.51
CA ASN A 35 -0.05 -21.45 -6.01
C ASN A 35 -0.60 -20.06 -5.65
N ARG A 36 -0.24 -19.57 -4.47
CA ARG A 36 -0.73 -18.29 -3.94
C ARG A 36 -0.34 -17.11 -4.81
N GLU A 37 0.89 -17.08 -5.30
CA GLU A 37 1.42 -15.94 -6.03
C GLU A 37 0.88 -15.92 -7.46
N LEU A 38 0.72 -17.10 -8.09
CA LEU A 38 0.02 -17.22 -9.36
C LEU A 38 -1.46 -16.86 -9.23
N SER A 39 -2.13 -17.26 -8.14
CA SER A 39 -3.51 -16.84 -7.87
C SER A 39 -3.62 -15.32 -7.68
N TRP A 40 -2.61 -14.67 -7.12
CA TRP A 40 -2.58 -13.21 -7.00
C TRP A 40 -2.43 -12.53 -8.36
N LEU A 41 -1.61 -13.08 -9.27
CA LEU A 41 -1.50 -12.59 -10.65
C LEU A 41 -2.84 -12.67 -11.38
N GLU A 42 -3.61 -13.75 -11.19
CA GLU A 42 -4.95 -13.90 -11.76
C GLU A 42 -5.94 -12.87 -11.18
N PHE A 43 -5.84 -12.55 -9.88
CA PHE A 43 -6.58 -11.43 -9.29
C PHE A 43 -6.22 -10.10 -10.00
N ASN A 44 -4.93 -9.80 -10.17
CA ASN A 44 -4.54 -8.56 -10.82
C ASN A 44 -4.87 -8.56 -12.33
N ARG A 45 -4.97 -9.72 -12.98
CA ARG A 45 -5.53 -9.84 -14.34
C ARG A 45 -6.98 -9.35 -14.39
N ARG A 46 -7.81 -9.68 -13.39
CA ARG A 46 -9.17 -9.14 -13.30
C ARG A 46 -9.20 -7.61 -13.18
N VAL A 47 -8.21 -7.02 -12.49
CA VAL A 47 -8.05 -5.55 -12.44
C VAL A 47 -7.71 -4.98 -13.82
N LEU A 48 -6.86 -5.66 -14.59
CA LEU A 48 -6.56 -5.27 -15.97
C LEU A 48 -7.80 -5.42 -16.88
N GLU A 49 -8.59 -6.47 -16.71
CA GLU A 49 -9.83 -6.67 -17.47
C GLU A 49 -10.82 -5.51 -17.33
N GLU A 50 -10.92 -4.87 -16.16
CA GLU A 50 -11.72 -3.65 -15.98
C GLU A 50 -11.22 -2.47 -16.83
N ALA A 51 -9.92 -2.39 -17.11
CA ALA A 51 -9.39 -1.41 -18.05
C ALA A 51 -9.62 -1.77 -19.52
N LEU A 52 -9.71 -3.06 -19.82
CA LEU A 52 -9.95 -3.59 -21.17
C LEU A 52 -11.44 -3.54 -21.56
N ASP A 53 -12.35 -3.46 -20.59
CA ASP A 53 -13.78 -3.36 -20.86
C ASP A 53 -14.15 -1.98 -21.44
N GLN A 54 -14.55 -1.98 -22.71
CA GLN A 54 -15.00 -0.80 -23.46
C GLN A 54 -16.30 -0.19 -22.93
N LYS A 55 -17.04 -0.91 -22.07
CA LYS A 55 -18.25 -0.38 -21.43
C LYS A 55 -17.92 0.57 -20.28
N GLN A 56 -16.70 0.52 -19.76
CA GLN A 56 -16.26 1.39 -18.68
C GLN A 56 -15.94 2.80 -19.22
N PRO A 57 -16.26 3.87 -18.46
CA PRO A 57 -15.87 5.22 -18.85
C PRO A 57 -14.35 5.38 -18.98
N LEU A 58 -13.89 6.26 -19.89
CA LEU A 58 -12.47 6.35 -20.26
C LEU A 58 -11.52 6.64 -19.08
N LEU A 59 -11.89 7.54 -18.17
CA LEU A 59 -11.05 7.83 -17.00
C LEU A 59 -11.11 6.68 -15.97
N GLU A 60 -12.16 5.86 -15.96
CA GLU A 60 -12.21 4.63 -15.15
C GLU A 60 -11.28 3.57 -15.69
N ARG A 61 -11.21 3.41 -17.02
CA ARG A 61 -10.24 2.50 -17.66
C ARG A 61 -8.81 2.92 -17.33
N LEU A 62 -8.49 4.21 -17.43
CA LEU A 62 -7.19 4.76 -17.02
C LEU A 62 -6.89 4.52 -15.53
N LYS A 63 -7.91 4.67 -14.66
CA LYS A 63 -7.81 4.36 -13.23
C LYS A 63 -7.42 2.90 -13.02
N PHE A 64 -8.06 1.95 -13.71
CA PHE A 64 -7.73 0.53 -13.58
C PHE A 64 -6.34 0.17 -14.10
N LEU A 65 -5.87 0.80 -15.20
CA LEU A 65 -4.46 0.66 -15.64
C LEU A 65 -3.48 1.16 -14.56
N SER A 66 -3.83 2.23 -13.87
CA SER A 66 -3.01 2.78 -12.78
C SER A 66 -3.04 1.86 -11.55
N ILE A 67 -4.21 1.33 -11.17
CA ILE A 67 -4.36 0.39 -10.04
C ILE A 67 -3.58 -0.90 -10.32
N PHE A 68 -3.67 -1.46 -11.53
CA PHE A 68 -2.93 -2.65 -11.92
C PHE A 68 -1.42 -2.48 -11.69
N SER A 69 -0.86 -1.34 -12.11
CA SER A 69 0.56 -1.04 -11.92
C SER A 69 0.94 -0.87 -10.44
N SER A 70 0.12 -0.15 -9.67
CA SER A 70 0.36 0.04 -8.22
C SER A 70 0.29 -1.29 -7.46
N ASN A 71 -0.65 -2.16 -7.82
CA ASN A 71 -0.74 -3.51 -7.27
C ASN A 71 0.52 -4.32 -7.61
N LEU A 72 1.03 -4.24 -8.85
CA LEU A 72 2.28 -4.88 -9.23
C LEU A 72 3.45 -4.33 -8.44
N ASP A 73 3.54 -3.02 -8.23
CA ASP A 73 4.61 -2.43 -7.40
C ASP A 73 4.63 -3.10 -6.02
N GLU A 74 3.47 -3.21 -5.33
CA GLU A 74 3.38 -3.89 -4.03
C GLU A 74 3.75 -5.38 -4.13
N PHE A 75 3.30 -6.08 -5.17
CA PHE A 75 3.63 -7.48 -5.38
C PHE A 75 5.13 -7.70 -5.55
N PHE A 76 5.83 -6.86 -6.31
CA PHE A 76 7.28 -6.95 -6.44
C PHE A 76 8.00 -6.64 -5.13
N MET A 77 7.58 -5.56 -4.45
CA MET A 77 8.20 -5.10 -3.20
C MET A 77 8.07 -6.09 -2.04
N ILE A 78 7.11 -7.02 -2.08
CA ILE A 78 6.77 -7.90 -0.95
C ILE A 78 6.84 -9.39 -1.32
N ARG A 79 6.26 -9.78 -2.45
CA ARG A 79 6.13 -11.21 -2.82
C ARG A 79 7.33 -11.67 -3.63
N VAL A 80 7.69 -10.92 -4.67
CA VAL A 80 8.83 -11.29 -5.53
C VAL A 80 10.13 -11.13 -4.75
N SER A 81 10.27 -10.06 -3.95
CA SER A 81 11.42 -9.90 -3.06
C SER A 81 11.61 -11.09 -2.12
N GLY A 82 10.55 -11.51 -1.42
CA GLY A 82 10.62 -12.66 -0.51
C GLY A 82 10.96 -13.99 -1.22
N LEU A 83 10.55 -14.17 -2.48
CA LEU A 83 10.95 -15.33 -3.27
C LEU A 83 12.41 -15.26 -3.73
N GLN A 84 12.91 -14.06 -4.08
CA GLN A 84 14.31 -13.83 -4.43
C GLN A 84 15.21 -14.06 -3.20
N GLU A 85 14.83 -13.57 -2.03
CA GLU A 85 15.55 -13.81 -0.77
C GLU A 85 15.63 -15.31 -0.43
N GLN A 86 14.53 -16.05 -0.57
CA GLN A 86 14.53 -17.51 -0.38
C GLN A 86 15.49 -18.22 -1.34
N LEU A 87 15.57 -17.75 -2.59
CA LEU A 87 16.48 -18.30 -3.58
C LEU A 87 17.94 -18.01 -3.24
N ASP A 88 18.24 -16.78 -2.82
CA ASP A 88 19.60 -16.34 -2.43
C ASP A 88 20.09 -17.03 -1.14
N GLU A 89 19.18 -17.33 -0.21
CA GLU A 89 19.46 -18.09 1.02
C GLU A 89 19.50 -19.63 0.80
N GLU A 90 19.39 -20.10 -0.45
CA GLU A 90 19.33 -21.52 -0.84
C GLU A 90 18.25 -22.32 -0.09
N VAL A 91 17.12 -21.68 0.22
CA VAL A 91 16.00 -22.30 0.93
C VAL A 91 15.30 -23.30 0.01
N ALA A 92 15.41 -24.59 0.34
CA ALA A 92 14.78 -25.69 -0.40
C ALA A 92 13.31 -25.95 -0.01
N GLU A 93 12.69 -25.07 0.79
CA GLU A 93 11.29 -25.23 1.19
C GLU A 93 10.37 -25.02 -0.01
N LEU A 94 9.56 -26.04 -0.30
CA LEU A 94 8.59 -26.01 -1.38
C LEU A 94 7.32 -25.28 -0.92
N SER A 95 6.69 -24.56 -1.84
CA SER A 95 5.35 -24.01 -1.62
C SER A 95 4.32 -25.12 -1.33
N PRO A 96 3.15 -24.81 -0.74
CA PRO A 96 2.10 -25.80 -0.50
C PRO A 96 1.70 -26.63 -1.73
N ASP A 97 1.70 -26.03 -2.91
CA ASP A 97 1.43 -26.69 -4.19
C ASP A 97 2.64 -27.46 -4.75
N GLY A 98 3.83 -27.31 -4.16
CA GLY A 98 5.04 -28.07 -4.48
C GLY A 98 5.92 -27.43 -5.54
N MET A 99 5.95 -26.11 -5.62
CA MET A 99 6.90 -25.37 -6.46
C MET A 99 8.09 -24.87 -5.65
N THR A 100 9.27 -24.83 -6.26
CA THR A 100 10.45 -24.14 -5.69
C THR A 100 10.30 -22.62 -5.83
N PRO A 101 11.04 -21.80 -5.09
CA PRO A 101 11.10 -20.35 -5.31
C PRO A 101 11.48 -19.98 -6.77
N GLU A 102 12.47 -20.67 -7.33
CA GLU A 102 12.90 -20.49 -8.73
C GLU A 102 11.78 -20.79 -9.74
N GLU A 103 11.07 -21.92 -9.58
CA GLU A 103 9.92 -22.26 -10.42
C GLU A 103 8.82 -21.20 -10.33
N GLN A 104 8.56 -20.66 -9.13
CA GLN A 104 7.57 -19.61 -8.93
C GLN A 104 7.98 -18.31 -9.63
N LEU A 105 9.22 -17.85 -9.48
CA LEU A 105 9.74 -16.65 -10.14
C LEU A 105 9.64 -16.75 -11.66
N LYS A 106 10.01 -17.92 -12.22
CA LYS A 106 9.91 -18.19 -13.65
C LYS A 106 8.47 -18.16 -14.16
N GLU A 107 7.53 -18.80 -13.46
CA GLU A 107 6.11 -18.77 -13.82
C GLU A 107 5.50 -17.37 -13.67
N ILE A 108 5.91 -16.61 -12.65
CA ILE A 108 5.51 -15.21 -12.47
C ILE A 108 5.94 -14.38 -13.68
N SER A 109 7.22 -14.44 -14.06
CA SER A 109 7.77 -13.70 -15.20
C SER A 109 7.05 -14.07 -16.51
N ALA A 110 6.85 -15.37 -16.75
CA ALA A 110 6.19 -15.88 -17.95
C ALA A 110 4.73 -15.40 -18.09
N ARG A 111 3.97 -15.33 -16.99
CA ARG A 111 2.57 -14.87 -17.00
C ARG A 111 2.45 -13.36 -17.03
N LEU A 112 3.38 -12.65 -16.37
CA LEU A 112 3.28 -11.22 -16.17
C LEU A 112 3.74 -10.41 -17.40
N LYS A 113 4.80 -10.82 -18.08
CA LYS A 113 5.31 -10.12 -19.28
C LYS A 113 4.21 -9.88 -20.34
N PRO A 114 3.37 -10.88 -20.71
CA PRO A 114 2.23 -10.66 -21.60
C PRO A 114 1.18 -9.68 -21.06
N MET A 115 0.87 -9.73 -19.76
CA MET A 115 -0.13 -8.84 -19.13
C MET A 115 0.34 -7.38 -19.10
N VAL A 116 1.63 -7.14 -18.83
CA VAL A 116 2.23 -5.80 -18.91
C VAL A 116 2.20 -5.29 -20.35
N ALA A 117 2.50 -6.14 -21.34
CA ALA A 117 2.42 -5.76 -22.74
C ALA A 117 0.98 -5.41 -23.16
N GLU A 118 -0.02 -6.14 -22.67
CA GLU A 118 -1.44 -5.86 -22.90
C GLU A 118 -1.89 -4.54 -22.25
N GLN A 119 -1.48 -4.29 -21.00
CA GLN A 119 -1.73 -3.02 -20.32
C GLN A 119 -1.18 -1.84 -21.13
N ILE A 120 0.05 -1.96 -21.63
CA ILE A 120 0.68 -0.90 -22.42
C ILE A 120 -0.07 -0.67 -23.73
N ARG A 121 -0.43 -1.73 -24.47
CA ARG A 121 -1.26 -1.58 -25.68
C ARG A 121 -2.58 -0.90 -25.39
N CYS A 122 -3.30 -1.33 -24.35
CA CYS A 122 -4.56 -0.70 -23.94
C CYS A 122 -4.37 0.79 -23.65
N LEU A 123 -3.29 1.16 -22.96
CA LEU A 123 -3.00 2.57 -22.69
C LEU A 123 -2.70 3.36 -23.97
N THR A 124 -1.78 2.87 -24.81
CA THR A 124 -1.20 3.64 -25.92
C THR A 124 -2.03 3.60 -27.20
N GLU A 125 -2.72 2.50 -27.47
CA GLU A 125 -3.44 2.27 -28.73
C GLU A 125 -4.95 2.55 -28.59
N ASP A 126 -5.46 2.71 -27.37
CA ASP A 126 -6.90 2.86 -27.10
C ASP A 126 -7.21 4.00 -26.13
N VAL A 127 -6.82 3.89 -24.86
CA VAL A 127 -7.22 4.88 -23.82
C VAL A 127 -6.69 6.29 -24.11
N LEU A 128 -5.39 6.44 -24.39
CA LEU A 128 -4.82 7.76 -24.69
C LEU A 128 -5.37 8.36 -26.00
N PRO A 129 -5.47 7.63 -27.12
CA PRO A 129 -6.15 8.13 -28.31
C PRO A 129 -7.62 8.53 -28.08
N ALA A 130 -8.38 7.75 -27.32
CA ALA A 130 -9.78 8.07 -27.01
C ALA A 130 -9.91 9.32 -26.12
N LEU A 131 -9.03 9.48 -25.12
CA LEU A 131 -8.95 10.72 -24.33
C LEU A 131 -8.61 11.93 -25.20
N ALA A 132 -7.70 11.76 -26.16
CA ALA A 132 -7.32 12.82 -27.10
C ALA A 132 -8.50 13.27 -27.98
N ALA A 133 -9.32 12.33 -28.48
CA ALA A 133 -10.53 12.63 -29.25
C ALA A 133 -11.55 13.45 -28.44
N GLU A 134 -11.53 13.30 -27.13
CA GLU A 134 -12.36 14.02 -26.17
C GLU A 134 -11.68 15.28 -25.57
N GLY A 135 -10.55 15.71 -26.15
CA GLY A 135 -9.87 16.95 -25.79
C GLY A 135 -8.89 16.86 -24.60
N VAL A 136 -8.62 15.66 -24.08
CA VAL A 136 -7.61 15.42 -23.04
C VAL A 136 -6.35 14.85 -23.69
N LEU A 137 -5.30 15.66 -23.81
CA LEU A 137 -4.13 15.37 -24.62
C LEU A 137 -2.89 15.19 -23.75
N ILE A 138 -2.13 14.11 -23.97
CA ILE A 138 -0.72 14.03 -23.57
C ILE A 138 0.10 14.07 -24.86
N THR A 139 0.69 15.23 -25.15
CA THR A 139 1.45 15.46 -26.38
C THR A 139 2.94 15.31 -26.12
N PRO A 140 3.67 14.49 -26.89
CA PRO A 140 5.12 14.41 -26.82
C PRO A 140 5.75 15.80 -27.02
N TYR A 141 6.77 16.14 -26.23
CA TYR A 141 7.39 17.47 -26.29
C TYR A 141 7.81 17.90 -27.72
N LYS A 142 8.27 16.94 -28.53
CA LYS A 142 8.72 17.20 -29.92
C LYS A 142 7.60 17.63 -30.86
N GLU A 143 6.36 17.26 -30.57
CA GLU A 143 5.16 17.55 -31.36
C GLU A 143 4.48 18.85 -30.93
N LEU A 144 4.97 19.50 -29.87
CA LEU A 144 4.47 20.80 -29.41
C LEU A 144 4.83 21.91 -30.39
N THR A 145 4.00 22.96 -30.41
CA THR A 145 4.27 24.16 -31.22
C THR A 145 5.53 24.88 -30.71
N LYS A 146 6.09 25.78 -31.52
CA LYS A 146 7.28 26.56 -31.11
C LYS A 146 7.02 27.36 -29.83
N ASP A 147 5.87 28.02 -29.74
CA ASP A 147 5.50 28.84 -28.58
C ASP A 147 5.28 27.97 -27.33
N GLU A 148 4.65 26.80 -27.47
CA GLU A 148 4.47 25.86 -26.37
C GLU A 148 5.80 25.32 -25.84
N ARG A 149 6.76 25.03 -26.74
CA ARG A 149 8.11 24.61 -26.33
C ARG A 149 8.83 25.71 -25.58
N GLN A 150 8.79 26.95 -26.07
CA GLN A 150 9.41 28.08 -25.41
C GLN A 150 8.88 28.25 -23.97
N LEU A 151 7.56 28.17 -23.77
CA LEU A 151 6.95 28.23 -22.44
C LEU A 151 7.45 27.10 -21.52
N LEU A 152 7.62 25.89 -22.05
CA LEU A 152 8.12 24.76 -21.28
C LEU A 152 9.63 24.84 -20.99
N ASP A 153 10.41 25.48 -21.85
CA ASP A 153 11.84 25.72 -21.64
C ASP A 153 12.06 26.78 -20.54
N GLU A 154 11.23 27.82 -20.53
CA GLU A 154 11.16 28.81 -19.44
C GLU A 154 10.74 28.12 -18.13
N TYR A 155 9.66 27.33 -18.16
CA TYR A 155 9.21 26.54 -17.01
C TYR A 155 10.31 25.61 -16.49
N PHE A 156 11.03 24.91 -17.40
CA PHE A 156 12.15 24.06 -17.05
C PHE A 156 13.22 24.86 -16.32
N THR A 157 13.65 25.99 -16.87
CA THR A 157 14.72 26.81 -16.32
C THR A 157 14.38 27.34 -14.93
N GLU A 158 13.15 27.79 -14.72
CA GLU A 158 12.72 28.43 -13.47
C GLU A 158 12.31 27.43 -12.38
N ASN A 159 11.66 26.33 -12.75
CA ASN A 159 10.96 25.45 -11.80
C ASN A 159 11.58 24.05 -11.69
N VAL A 160 12.24 23.57 -12.74
CA VAL A 160 12.74 22.19 -12.80
C VAL A 160 14.25 22.14 -12.63
N PHE A 161 15.00 22.93 -13.39
CA PHE A 161 16.46 22.97 -13.37
C PHE A 161 17.06 23.16 -11.96
N PRO A 162 16.56 24.09 -11.11
CA PRO A 162 17.15 24.32 -9.78
C PRO A 162 17.05 23.14 -8.82
N VAL A 163 16.15 22.19 -9.07
CA VAL A 163 15.93 20.99 -8.23
C VAL A 163 16.52 19.72 -8.84
N LEU A 164 17.13 19.80 -10.03
CA LEU A 164 17.82 18.67 -10.65
C LEU A 164 19.27 18.60 -10.18
N THR A 165 19.74 17.39 -9.92
CA THR A 165 21.14 17.13 -9.58
C THR A 165 21.64 15.94 -10.41
N PRO A 166 22.45 16.19 -11.46
CA PRO A 166 23.11 15.13 -12.21
C PRO A 166 24.06 14.32 -11.32
N GLN A 167 23.96 12.99 -11.38
CA GLN A 167 24.83 12.08 -10.66
C GLN A 167 25.64 11.26 -11.67
N ALA A 168 26.90 11.65 -11.89
CA ALA A 168 27.83 10.91 -12.73
C ALA A 168 28.44 9.73 -11.96
N VAL A 169 28.58 8.59 -12.64
CA VAL A 169 29.29 7.43 -12.09
C VAL A 169 30.72 7.42 -12.61
N ASP A 170 31.68 7.34 -11.68
CA ASP A 170 33.12 7.24 -11.95
C ASP A 170 33.84 6.51 -10.79
N PRO A 171 35.14 6.18 -10.87
CA PRO A 171 35.84 5.46 -9.78
C PRO A 171 35.78 6.14 -8.40
N SER A 172 35.63 7.46 -8.36
CA SER A 172 35.48 8.23 -7.12
C SER A 172 34.01 8.40 -6.69
N HIS A 173 33.07 8.13 -7.60
CA HIS A 173 31.62 8.23 -7.40
C HIS A 173 30.95 6.93 -7.87
N PRO A 174 30.87 5.90 -6.99
CA PRO A 174 30.28 4.61 -7.37
C PRO A 174 28.80 4.77 -7.75
N PHE A 175 28.24 3.74 -8.36
CA PHE A 175 26.85 3.73 -8.80
C PHE A 175 25.91 4.18 -7.66
N PRO A 176 25.12 5.25 -7.84
CA PRO A 176 24.40 5.85 -6.73
C PRO A 176 23.23 4.95 -6.32
N TYR A 177 22.90 5.01 -5.03
CA TYR A 177 21.67 4.40 -4.54
C TYR A 177 20.43 4.96 -5.30
N MET A 178 19.61 4.05 -5.82
CA MET A 178 18.37 4.36 -6.53
C MET A 178 17.19 4.22 -5.59
N SER A 179 16.48 5.32 -5.31
CA SER A 179 15.31 5.28 -4.44
C SER A 179 14.24 4.34 -4.99
N ASN A 180 13.58 3.60 -4.10
CA ASN A 180 12.46 2.73 -4.46
C ASN A 180 11.36 3.48 -5.23
N LEU A 181 10.82 2.85 -6.27
CA LEU A 181 9.81 3.35 -7.19
C LEU A 181 10.18 4.66 -7.92
N SER A 182 11.44 5.11 -7.84
CA SER A 182 11.86 6.35 -8.49
C SER A 182 11.98 6.20 -9.99
N LEU A 183 11.44 7.19 -10.70
CA LEU A 183 11.63 7.34 -12.13
C LEU A 183 12.91 8.14 -12.39
N ASN A 184 13.75 7.64 -13.27
CA ASN A 184 15.08 8.18 -13.54
C ASN A 184 15.33 8.28 -15.05
N LEU A 185 16.18 9.23 -15.45
CA LEU A 185 16.78 9.31 -16.77
C LEU A 185 18.23 8.84 -16.67
N GLY A 186 18.61 7.91 -17.54
CA GLY A 186 19.98 7.46 -17.74
C GLY A 186 20.51 7.95 -19.09
N LEU A 187 21.72 8.48 -19.10
CA LEU A 187 22.37 8.98 -20.31
C LEU A 187 23.89 8.76 -20.22
N MET A 188 24.53 8.66 -21.39
CA MET A 188 25.99 8.73 -21.48
C MET A 188 26.40 10.17 -21.75
N VAL A 189 27.36 10.67 -20.98
CA VAL A 189 27.97 11.99 -21.19
C VAL A 189 29.42 11.77 -21.61
N GLU A 190 29.74 12.26 -22.79
CA GLU A 190 31.07 12.18 -23.37
C GLU A 190 31.80 13.53 -23.23
N PRO A 191 33.13 13.50 -23.15
CA PRO A 191 33.91 14.70 -23.34
C PRO A 191 33.57 15.42 -24.65
N ALA A 192 33.50 16.74 -24.60
CA ALA A 192 33.57 17.56 -25.80
C ALA A 192 35.02 18.00 -26.02
N ASP A 193 35.44 18.06 -27.28
CA ASP A 193 36.75 18.58 -27.68
C ASP A 193 36.71 20.12 -27.56
N ASP A 194 36.99 20.64 -26.37
CA ASP A 194 37.12 22.08 -26.14
C ASP A 194 38.60 22.46 -25.92
N PRO A 195 39.28 23.01 -26.94
CA PRO A 195 40.67 23.46 -26.82
C PRO A 195 40.87 24.66 -25.87
N SER A 196 39.80 25.27 -25.34
CA SER A 196 39.84 26.41 -24.41
C SER A 196 39.56 26.06 -22.94
N SER A 197 39.31 24.77 -22.64
CA SER A 197 38.95 24.33 -21.29
C SER A 197 40.09 24.53 -20.29
N LYS A 198 39.80 25.27 -19.21
CA LYS A 198 40.74 25.52 -18.09
C LYS A 198 40.82 24.36 -17.09
N PHE A 199 40.07 23.28 -17.31
CA PHE A 199 40.02 22.13 -16.39
C PHE A 199 41.06 21.06 -16.78
N PRO A 200 41.61 20.30 -15.80
CA PRO A 200 42.60 19.27 -16.09
C PRO A 200 42.06 18.21 -17.07
N SER A 201 42.90 17.78 -18.01
CA SER A 201 42.59 16.76 -19.03
C SER A 201 42.09 15.42 -18.44
N ALA A 202 42.47 15.09 -17.21
CA ALA A 202 41.98 13.91 -16.47
C ALA A 202 40.48 13.98 -16.10
N MET A 203 39.88 15.17 -16.00
CA MET A 203 38.42 15.34 -15.83
C MET A 203 37.66 15.27 -17.16
N LEU A 204 38.39 15.22 -18.29
CA LEU A 204 37.88 15.43 -19.65
C LEU A 204 38.05 14.18 -20.54
N SER A 205 38.45 13.01 -20.04
CA SER A 205 38.87 11.90 -20.93
C SER A 205 37.93 10.70 -21.01
N GLU A 206 36.92 10.57 -20.15
CA GLU A 206 36.09 9.35 -20.11
C GLU A 206 34.60 9.62 -20.30
N SER A 207 33.96 8.74 -21.07
CA SER A 207 32.51 8.66 -21.19
C SER A 207 31.93 8.15 -19.87
N ARG A 208 30.96 8.85 -19.31
CA ARG A 208 30.36 8.54 -18.01
C ARG A 208 28.88 8.29 -18.13
N PHE A 209 28.39 7.29 -17.42
CA PHE A 209 26.96 7.16 -17.18
C PHE A 209 26.54 8.26 -16.19
N VAL A 210 25.48 8.97 -16.52
CA VAL A 210 24.86 9.97 -15.65
C VAL A 210 23.41 9.60 -15.40
N ARG A 211 23.03 9.62 -14.13
CA ARG A 211 21.67 9.47 -13.66
C ARG A 211 21.08 10.82 -13.28
N LEU A 212 19.85 11.04 -13.71
CA LEU A 212 19.00 12.14 -13.27
C LEU A 212 17.71 11.58 -12.68
N LYS A 213 17.46 11.84 -11.40
CA LYS A 213 16.20 11.49 -10.76
C LYS A 213 15.13 12.48 -11.19
N ILE A 214 13.98 11.99 -11.67
CA ILE A 214 12.83 12.86 -11.91
C ILE A 214 12.26 13.27 -10.54
N PRO A 215 12.20 14.57 -10.22
CA PRO A 215 11.85 15.03 -8.89
C PRO A 215 10.34 14.83 -8.65
N PRO A 216 9.93 14.06 -7.61
CA PRO A 216 8.52 13.77 -7.36
C PRO A 216 7.71 14.98 -6.87
N ILE A 217 8.40 16.05 -6.44
CA ILE A 217 7.77 17.32 -6.02
C ILE A 217 7.21 18.10 -7.21
N VAL A 218 7.72 17.84 -8.42
CA VAL A 218 7.23 18.47 -9.64
C VAL A 218 6.19 17.54 -10.28
N PRO A 219 4.99 18.03 -10.65
CA PRO A 219 3.98 17.22 -11.31
C PRO A 219 4.55 16.55 -12.55
N ARG A 220 4.35 15.23 -12.67
CA ARG A 220 4.86 14.49 -13.81
C ARG A 220 4.15 14.83 -15.12
N LEU A 221 2.86 15.12 -15.07
CA LEU A 221 2.12 15.69 -16.19
C LEU A 221 2.20 17.20 -16.07
N VAL A 222 2.99 17.82 -16.93
CA VAL A 222 3.17 19.27 -16.99
C VAL A 222 2.10 19.83 -17.92
N PRO A 223 1.22 20.74 -17.47
CA PRO A 223 0.24 21.37 -18.34
C PRO A 223 0.94 22.23 -19.41
N VAL A 224 0.41 22.20 -20.63
CA VAL A 224 0.94 22.96 -21.76
C VAL A 224 0.06 24.18 -22.02
N GLY A 225 0.64 25.37 -21.85
CA GLY A 225 -0.07 26.64 -22.00
C GLY A 225 -1.12 26.85 -20.90
N GLN A 226 -2.19 27.59 -21.21
CA GLN A 226 -3.27 27.88 -20.27
C GLN A 226 -4.37 26.80 -20.22
N SER A 227 -4.31 25.80 -21.12
CA SER A 227 -5.29 24.71 -21.14
C SER A 227 -5.06 23.74 -19.99
N GLN A 228 -6.10 23.46 -19.20
CA GLN A 228 -6.05 22.42 -18.17
C GLN A 228 -6.24 21.01 -18.73
N SER A 229 -6.32 20.83 -20.05
CA SER A 229 -6.58 19.54 -20.70
C SER A 229 -5.47 19.09 -21.66
N LYS A 230 -4.39 19.86 -21.81
CA LYS A 230 -3.21 19.47 -22.60
C LYS A 230 -1.99 19.37 -21.71
N PHE A 231 -1.29 18.25 -21.79
CA PHE A 231 -0.15 17.91 -20.93
C PHE A 231 1.03 17.39 -21.75
N THR A 232 2.21 17.42 -21.16
CA THR A 232 3.39 16.67 -21.62
C THR A 232 4.07 16.00 -20.43
N PHE A 233 4.90 14.98 -20.66
CA PHE A 233 5.63 14.34 -19.57
C PHE A 233 6.82 15.19 -19.14
N LEU A 234 6.99 15.36 -17.84
CA LEU A 234 8.15 16.05 -17.25
C LEU A 234 9.48 15.42 -17.70
N GLY A 235 9.52 14.10 -17.86
CA GLY A 235 10.70 13.40 -18.39
C GLY A 235 11.09 13.86 -19.80
N ASP A 236 10.12 14.16 -20.65
CA ASP A 236 10.36 14.66 -22.01
C ASP A 236 10.86 16.11 -21.98
N VAL A 237 10.31 16.95 -21.09
CA VAL A 237 10.78 18.33 -20.88
C VAL A 237 12.23 18.35 -20.42
N ILE A 238 12.58 17.51 -19.43
CA ILE A 238 13.95 17.36 -18.92
C ILE A 238 14.87 16.83 -20.03
N ALA A 239 14.45 15.80 -20.77
CA ALA A 239 15.25 15.21 -21.84
C ALA A 239 15.50 16.20 -22.99
N ALA A 240 14.53 17.06 -23.32
CA ALA A 240 14.68 18.09 -24.34
C ALA A 240 15.67 19.19 -23.92
N ASN A 241 15.67 19.55 -22.64
CA ASN A 241 16.53 20.59 -22.09
C ASN A 241 17.83 20.07 -21.46
N ILE A 242 18.14 18.77 -21.63
CA ILE A 242 19.21 18.06 -20.93
C ILE A 242 20.60 18.69 -21.14
N GLY A 243 20.83 19.30 -22.29
CA GLY A 243 22.11 19.94 -22.63
C GLY A 243 22.49 21.09 -21.69
N SER A 244 21.50 21.80 -21.13
CA SER A 244 21.72 22.89 -20.18
C SER A 244 22.40 22.43 -18.88
N LEU A 245 22.25 21.15 -18.51
CA LEU A 245 22.87 20.56 -17.31
C LEU A 245 24.33 20.17 -17.51
N PHE A 246 24.81 20.11 -18.76
CA PHE A 246 26.16 19.65 -19.10
C PHE A 246 26.85 20.61 -20.08
N PRO A 247 27.17 21.85 -19.64
CA PRO A 247 27.90 22.78 -20.48
C PRO A 247 29.26 22.18 -20.90
N ASN A 248 29.63 22.39 -22.16
CA ASN A 248 30.89 21.92 -22.75
C ASN A 248 31.07 20.39 -22.72
N ARG A 249 29.98 19.62 -22.83
CA ARG A 249 29.99 18.15 -22.95
C ARG A 249 29.12 17.69 -24.09
N ARG A 250 29.44 16.53 -24.68
CA ARG A 250 28.57 15.85 -25.64
C ARG A 250 27.61 14.96 -24.87
N VAL A 251 26.33 15.28 -24.95
CA VAL A 251 25.27 14.56 -24.22
C VAL A 251 24.59 13.56 -25.14
N GLY A 252 24.61 12.28 -24.76
CA GLY A 252 23.87 11.24 -25.45
C GLY A 252 22.37 11.31 -25.22
N LYS A 253 21.61 10.45 -25.91
CA LYS A 253 20.16 10.33 -25.71
C LYS A 253 19.87 9.85 -24.27
N ALA A 254 18.88 10.46 -23.63
CA ALA A 254 18.39 10.04 -22.32
C ALA A 254 17.30 8.97 -22.45
N TYR A 255 17.34 7.99 -21.55
CA TYR A 255 16.40 6.86 -21.50
C TYR A 255 15.78 6.76 -20.12
N LEU A 256 14.46 6.54 -20.05
CA LEU A 256 13.78 6.37 -18.78
C LEU A 256 14.00 4.96 -18.23
N PHE A 257 14.20 4.89 -16.92
CA PHE A 257 14.16 3.64 -16.18
C PHE A 257 13.59 3.85 -14.78
N ARG A 258 13.05 2.79 -14.20
CA ARG A 258 12.47 2.76 -12.86
C ARG A 258 12.90 1.50 -12.14
N VAL A 259 13.24 1.66 -10.86
CA VAL A 259 13.68 0.56 -10.00
C VAL A 259 12.64 0.35 -8.91
N THR A 260 12.20 -0.89 -8.75
CA THR A 260 11.46 -1.34 -7.57
C THR A 260 12.43 -2.09 -6.67
N ARG A 261 12.31 -1.85 -5.36
CA ARG A 261 13.16 -2.45 -4.33
C ARG A 261 12.32 -3.16 -3.29
N ASP A 262 12.91 -4.16 -2.65
CA ASP A 262 12.31 -4.81 -1.50
C ASP A 262 11.87 -3.78 -0.43
N ALA A 263 10.70 -4.06 0.14
CA ALA A 263 10.11 -3.28 1.21
C ALA A 263 9.65 -4.16 2.38
N ASP A 264 9.94 -5.46 2.43
CA ASP A 264 9.56 -6.37 3.53
C ASP A 264 10.80 -6.80 4.33
N ILE A 265 11.23 -5.97 5.30
CA ILE A 265 12.24 -6.42 6.27
C ILE A 265 11.49 -7.08 7.44
N GLU A 266 11.44 -8.41 7.48
CA GLU A 266 10.91 -9.15 8.63
C GLU A 266 11.82 -8.97 9.87
N PHE A 267 11.20 -8.73 11.02
CA PHE A 267 11.87 -8.48 12.29
C PHE A 267 12.12 -9.80 13.02
N ARG A 268 13.33 -10.05 13.54
CA ARG A 268 13.56 -11.08 14.57
C ARG A 268 13.21 -10.51 15.94
N GLU A 269 12.20 -11.11 16.60
CA GLU A 269 11.55 -10.63 17.85
C GLU A 269 12.39 -10.86 19.13
N ASP A 270 13.72 -10.88 19.04
CA ASP A 270 14.55 -11.21 20.19
C ASP A 270 14.78 -9.96 21.06
N GLU A 271 13.97 -9.84 22.12
CA GLU A 271 14.24 -9.12 23.37
C GLU A 271 14.43 -7.58 23.31
N ALA A 272 13.50 -6.83 22.71
CA ALA A 272 13.49 -5.38 22.84
C ALA A 272 12.36 -4.86 23.76
N SER A 273 12.72 -4.15 24.81
CA SER A 273 11.79 -3.53 25.78
C SER A 273 11.03 -2.31 25.23
N ASP A 274 11.30 -1.88 23.99
CA ASP A 274 10.69 -0.70 23.36
C ASP A 274 10.42 -0.95 21.86
N LEU A 275 9.26 -1.56 21.58
CA LEU A 275 8.78 -1.84 20.23
C LEU A 275 8.71 -0.58 19.35
N LEU A 276 8.33 0.57 19.92
CA LEU A 276 8.24 1.83 19.18
C LEU A 276 9.62 2.29 18.67
N LYS A 277 10.65 2.23 19.52
CA LYS A 277 12.01 2.61 19.13
C LYS A 277 12.54 1.71 18.03
N VAL A 278 12.36 0.40 18.17
CA VAL A 278 12.76 -0.60 17.16
C VAL A 278 12.08 -0.31 15.82
N MET A 279 10.78 -0.04 15.81
CA MET A 279 10.06 0.25 14.57
C MET A 279 10.53 1.52 13.86
N ARG A 280 10.93 2.57 14.59
CA ARG A 280 11.53 3.78 13.98
C ARG A 280 12.86 3.48 13.29
N GLU A 281 13.73 2.69 13.92
CA GLU A 281 15.02 2.31 13.33
C GLU A 281 14.84 1.46 12.06
N HIS A 282 13.83 0.60 12.01
CA HIS A 282 13.53 -0.22 10.83
C HIS A 282 12.94 0.57 9.67
N LEU A 283 12.08 1.57 9.93
CA LEU A 283 11.60 2.49 8.89
C LEU A 283 12.76 3.18 8.15
N HIS A 284 13.86 3.46 8.85
CA HIS A 284 15.08 3.98 8.23
C HIS A 284 15.81 2.94 7.36
N ARG A 285 15.93 1.69 7.82
CA ARG A 285 16.59 0.60 7.08
C ARG A 285 15.81 0.15 5.83
N ARG A 286 14.48 0.15 5.89
CA ARG A 286 13.58 -0.17 4.76
C ARG A 286 13.86 0.67 3.52
N ARG A 287 14.44 1.87 3.69
CA ARG A 287 14.86 2.71 2.57
C ARG A 287 15.96 2.07 1.73
N PHE A 288 16.62 0.98 2.14
CA PHE A 288 17.79 0.42 1.46
C PHE A 288 17.64 -1.03 0.97
N GLY A 289 16.41 -1.55 0.81
CA GLY A 289 16.17 -2.91 0.30
C GLY A 289 16.81 -3.19 -1.07
N ALA A 290 17.06 -4.48 -1.37
CA ALA A 290 17.65 -4.93 -2.64
C ALA A 290 16.79 -4.53 -3.85
N ALA A 291 17.38 -4.41 -5.04
CA ALA A 291 16.60 -4.16 -6.25
C ALA A 291 15.94 -5.48 -6.70
N VAL A 292 14.67 -5.41 -7.08
CA VAL A 292 13.87 -6.61 -7.40
C VAL A 292 13.21 -6.56 -8.78
N ARG A 293 13.14 -5.36 -9.38
CA ARG A 293 12.62 -5.15 -10.73
C ARG A 293 13.20 -3.89 -11.36
N LEU A 294 13.54 -3.98 -12.63
CA LEU A 294 13.96 -2.86 -13.47
C LEU A 294 13.01 -2.69 -14.65
N GLU A 295 12.29 -1.58 -14.69
CA GLU A 295 11.51 -1.17 -15.87
C GLU A 295 12.36 -0.20 -16.71
N VAL A 296 12.46 -0.42 -18.02
CA VAL A 296 13.21 0.43 -18.94
C VAL A 296 12.38 0.79 -20.16
N THR A 297 12.64 1.94 -20.78
CA THR A 297 12.09 2.21 -22.12
C THR A 297 12.61 1.18 -23.11
N ALA A 298 11.74 0.61 -23.94
CA ALA A 298 12.10 -0.44 -24.92
C ALA A 298 13.17 -0.03 -25.94
N SER A 299 13.39 1.27 -26.15
CA SER A 299 14.45 1.79 -27.02
C SER A 299 15.83 1.93 -26.35
N MET A 300 15.96 1.54 -25.08
CA MET A 300 17.23 1.60 -24.33
C MET A 300 18.28 0.67 -24.96
N PRO A 301 19.50 1.15 -25.25
CA PRO A 301 20.55 0.32 -25.83
C PRO A 301 21.01 -0.79 -24.87
N ASP A 302 21.28 -1.99 -25.39
CA ASP A 302 21.73 -3.15 -24.61
C ASP A 302 22.96 -2.87 -23.74
N LYS A 303 23.85 -1.98 -24.19
CA LYS A 303 25.03 -1.58 -23.40
C LYS A 303 24.64 -0.87 -22.10
N MET A 304 23.64 0.01 -22.16
CA MET A 304 23.12 0.70 -20.96
C MET A 304 22.30 -0.26 -20.11
N LEU A 305 21.53 -1.14 -20.75
CA LEU A 305 20.74 -2.15 -20.04
C LEU A 305 21.63 -3.07 -19.21
N ARG A 306 22.66 -3.68 -19.82
CA ARG A 306 23.65 -4.53 -19.13
C ARG A 306 24.39 -3.80 -18.02
N TYR A 307 24.67 -2.51 -18.22
CA TYR A 307 25.28 -1.68 -17.19
C TYR A 307 24.35 -1.51 -15.99
N LEU A 308 23.06 -1.20 -16.21
CA LEU A 308 22.07 -1.05 -15.15
C LEU A 308 21.78 -2.37 -14.44
N THR A 309 21.61 -3.47 -15.17
CA THR A 309 21.33 -4.79 -14.57
C THR A 309 22.52 -5.28 -13.76
N GLY A 310 23.76 -5.15 -14.27
CA GLY A 310 24.96 -5.49 -13.51
C GLY A 310 25.16 -4.63 -12.26
N ALA A 311 24.90 -3.32 -12.35
CA ALA A 311 25.04 -2.41 -11.20
C ALA A 311 23.92 -2.56 -10.14
N LEU A 312 22.77 -3.13 -10.52
CA LEU A 312 21.65 -3.38 -9.63
C LEU A 312 21.56 -4.84 -9.19
N GLU A 313 22.48 -5.70 -9.64
CA GLU A 313 22.50 -7.15 -9.36
C GLU A 313 21.21 -7.85 -9.79
N LEU A 314 20.69 -7.47 -10.97
CA LEU A 314 19.45 -8.00 -11.54
C LEU A 314 19.70 -8.97 -12.69
N THR A 315 18.81 -9.93 -12.87
CA THR A 315 18.80 -10.87 -13.99
C THR A 315 17.90 -10.38 -15.13
N ASP A 316 17.96 -11.03 -16.30
CA ASP A 316 17.11 -10.71 -17.44
C ASP A 316 15.62 -10.93 -17.17
N ASP A 317 15.27 -11.79 -16.20
CA ASP A 317 13.88 -12.01 -15.81
C ASP A 317 13.29 -10.91 -14.93
N ASP A 318 14.15 -10.09 -14.31
CA ASP A 318 13.77 -8.93 -13.50
C ASP A 318 13.57 -7.66 -14.35
N VAL A 319 13.88 -7.74 -15.65
CA VAL A 319 13.84 -6.61 -16.59
C VAL A 319 12.54 -6.59 -17.39
N TYR A 320 11.87 -5.44 -17.37
CA TYR A 320 10.65 -5.16 -18.12
C TYR A 320 10.90 -4.02 -19.11
N ALA A 321 11.03 -4.37 -20.39
CA ALA A 321 11.15 -3.41 -21.48
C ALA A 321 9.76 -2.89 -21.89
N ILE A 322 9.51 -1.62 -21.63
CA ILE A 322 8.19 -0.98 -21.81
C ILE A 322 8.17 -0.16 -23.10
N ASN A 323 7.27 -0.51 -24.02
CA ASN A 323 7.02 0.25 -25.25
C ASN A 323 5.90 1.29 -25.03
N GLY A 324 6.15 2.26 -24.16
CA GLY A 324 5.17 3.25 -23.74
C GLY A 324 5.66 4.04 -22.51
N PRO A 325 4.78 4.82 -21.87
CA PRO A 325 5.15 5.54 -20.66
C PRO A 325 5.41 4.57 -19.50
N LEU A 326 6.56 4.71 -18.82
CA LEU A 326 6.85 3.99 -17.58
C LEU A 326 5.97 4.52 -16.43
N ASN A 327 5.88 3.81 -15.30
CA ASN A 327 5.21 4.31 -14.09
C ASN A 327 3.81 4.91 -14.37
N ILE A 328 2.93 4.11 -14.96
CA ILE A 328 1.53 4.48 -15.25
C ILE A 328 0.77 5.06 -14.04
N PRO A 329 1.03 4.68 -12.76
CA PRO A 329 0.33 5.27 -11.61
C PRO A 329 0.31 6.80 -11.58
N ASP A 330 1.36 7.47 -12.06
CA ASP A 330 1.39 8.94 -12.07
C ASP A 330 0.41 9.56 -13.09
N ILE A 331 0.01 8.80 -14.12
CA ILE A 331 -0.95 9.24 -15.14
C ILE A 331 -2.36 9.35 -14.53
N MET A 332 -2.60 8.69 -13.39
CA MET A 332 -3.83 8.82 -12.59
C MET A 332 -4.16 10.27 -12.21
N ARG A 333 -3.19 11.19 -12.30
CA ARG A 333 -3.45 12.64 -12.17
C ARG A 333 -4.55 13.13 -13.11
N LEU A 334 -4.70 12.56 -14.32
CA LEU A 334 -5.78 12.90 -15.25
C LEU A 334 -7.18 12.62 -14.69
N TYR A 335 -7.30 11.67 -13.76
CA TYR A 335 -8.57 11.38 -13.09
C TYR A 335 -9.08 12.55 -12.23
N GLN A 336 -8.24 13.55 -11.97
CA GLN A 336 -8.64 14.77 -11.24
C GLN A 336 -9.33 15.82 -12.12
N LEU A 337 -9.35 15.63 -13.44
CA LEU A 337 -10.09 16.51 -14.35
C LEU A 337 -11.59 16.45 -14.06
N GLU A 338 -12.29 17.59 -14.12
CA GLU A 338 -13.75 17.67 -13.93
C GLU A 338 -14.51 17.20 -15.18
N ARG A 339 -14.41 15.89 -15.48
CA ARG A 339 -15.06 15.18 -16.59
C ARG A 339 -16.02 14.10 -16.10
N PRO A 340 -17.20 14.46 -15.55
CA PRO A 340 -18.18 13.50 -15.05
C PRO A 340 -18.76 12.59 -16.14
N ASP A 341 -18.68 13.03 -17.39
CA ASP A 341 -19.03 12.26 -18.59
C ASP A 341 -18.08 11.09 -18.86
N MET A 342 -16.86 11.12 -18.32
CA MET A 342 -15.84 10.08 -18.47
C MET A 342 -15.59 9.27 -17.19
N LYS A 343 -16.44 9.43 -16.17
CA LYS A 343 -16.29 8.81 -14.86
C LYS A 343 -17.55 8.05 -14.45
N ASP A 344 -17.40 7.19 -13.46
CA ASP A 344 -18.51 6.55 -12.78
C ASP A 344 -19.44 7.58 -12.16
N ARG A 345 -20.74 7.27 -12.19
CA ARG A 345 -21.72 8.09 -11.50
C ARG A 345 -21.42 8.08 -10.00
N PRO A 346 -21.35 9.24 -9.34
CA PRO A 346 -21.13 9.30 -7.90
C PRO A 346 -22.15 8.45 -7.14
N LEU A 347 -21.67 7.68 -6.17
CA LEU A 347 -22.53 6.86 -5.32
C LEU A 347 -23.47 7.75 -4.49
N ARG A 348 -24.74 7.33 -4.38
CA ARG A 348 -25.70 7.97 -3.48
C ARG A 348 -25.47 7.47 -2.06
N ILE A 349 -24.79 8.28 -1.25
CA ILE A 349 -24.51 7.98 0.15
C ILE A 349 -25.79 8.19 0.99
N THR A 350 -26.07 7.25 1.90
CA THR A 350 -27.26 7.26 2.76
C THR A 350 -26.91 7.21 4.24
N ILE A 351 -27.84 7.65 5.09
CA ILE A 351 -27.79 7.46 6.55
C ILE A 351 -29.00 6.60 6.92
N PRO A 352 -28.82 5.49 7.66
CA PRO A 352 -29.92 4.64 8.10
C PRO A 352 -30.99 5.45 8.85
N ALA A 353 -32.27 5.23 8.54
CA ALA A 353 -33.40 5.93 9.14
C ALA A 353 -33.35 5.97 10.69
N PRO A 354 -33.00 4.87 11.40
CA PRO A 354 -32.91 4.90 12.87
C PRO A 354 -31.89 5.90 13.42
N LEU A 355 -30.78 6.13 12.69
CA LEU A 355 -29.77 7.12 13.07
C LEU A 355 -30.17 8.54 12.68
N LYS A 356 -30.92 8.69 11.59
CA LYS A 356 -31.38 9.99 11.09
C LYS A 356 -32.53 10.57 11.93
N GLU A 357 -33.44 9.72 12.38
CA GLU A 357 -34.67 10.13 13.07
C GLU A 357 -34.47 10.26 14.59
N SER A 358 -33.48 9.55 15.15
CA SER A 358 -33.21 9.60 16.57
C SER A 358 -32.41 10.85 16.96
N LYS A 359 -32.81 11.49 18.06
CA LYS A 359 -32.03 12.58 18.68
C LYS A 359 -30.73 12.09 19.34
N SER A 360 -30.59 10.77 19.55
CA SER A 360 -29.43 10.16 20.19
C SER A 360 -29.03 8.87 19.49
N VAL A 361 -27.77 8.78 19.09
CA VAL A 361 -27.19 7.56 18.50
C VAL A 361 -27.32 6.35 19.45
N PHE A 362 -27.14 6.56 20.76
CA PHE A 362 -27.30 5.50 21.75
C PHE A 362 -28.74 5.01 21.86
N ALA A 363 -29.71 5.93 21.79
CA ALA A 363 -31.13 5.56 21.79
C ALA A 363 -31.50 4.72 20.55
N ALA A 364 -30.96 5.07 19.38
CA ALA A 364 -31.17 4.33 18.14
C ALA A 364 -30.60 2.90 18.23
N ILE A 365 -29.34 2.76 18.64
CA ILE A 365 -28.66 1.46 18.77
C ILE A 365 -29.32 0.59 19.86
N ARG A 366 -29.88 1.22 20.90
CA ARG A 366 -30.59 0.49 21.95
C ARG A 366 -31.93 -0.08 21.47
N GLN A 367 -32.59 0.63 20.57
CA GLN A 367 -33.87 0.20 20.01
C GLN A 367 -33.71 -0.99 19.08
N GLN A 368 -32.67 -0.99 18.24
CA GLN A 368 -32.33 -2.10 17.35
C GLN A 368 -30.87 -2.06 16.91
N ASP A 369 -30.36 -3.22 16.51
CA ASP A 369 -29.05 -3.32 15.86
C ASP A 369 -29.08 -2.62 14.49
N ILE A 370 -27.98 -1.94 14.14
CA ILE A 370 -27.88 -1.13 12.92
C ILE A 370 -26.69 -1.63 12.11
N LEU A 371 -26.98 -2.16 10.91
CA LEU A 371 -25.96 -2.56 9.95
C LEU A 371 -25.64 -1.39 9.00
N LEU A 372 -24.37 -1.07 8.91
CA LEU A 372 -23.78 -0.09 8.00
C LEU A 372 -23.12 -0.86 6.86
N HIS A 373 -23.30 -0.38 5.63
CA HIS A 373 -22.67 -0.94 4.44
C HIS A 373 -21.96 0.18 3.69
N HIS A 374 -20.65 0.31 3.89
CA HIS A 374 -19.82 1.28 3.19
C HIS A 374 -19.48 0.74 1.80
N PRO A 375 -19.31 1.61 0.77
CA PRO A 375 -19.38 3.07 0.81
C PRO A 375 -20.81 3.65 0.68
N TYR A 376 -21.85 2.81 0.58
CA TYR A 376 -23.25 3.23 0.40
C TYR A 376 -23.86 3.94 1.62
N THR A 377 -23.34 3.62 2.80
CA THR A 377 -23.66 4.27 4.07
C THR A 377 -22.61 5.31 4.40
N SER A 378 -23.04 6.51 4.82
CA SER A 378 -22.13 7.58 5.21
C SER A 378 -21.23 7.13 6.35
N TYR A 379 -19.92 7.25 6.16
CA TYR A 379 -18.95 7.00 7.22
C TYR A 379 -19.08 7.98 8.41
N THR A 380 -19.79 9.10 8.21
CA THR A 380 -20.10 10.02 9.31
C THR A 380 -20.86 9.35 10.44
N THR A 381 -21.64 8.30 10.14
CA THR A 381 -22.34 7.50 11.16
C THR A 381 -21.41 6.92 12.23
N VAL A 382 -20.22 6.45 11.84
CA VAL A 382 -19.20 5.91 12.74
C VAL A 382 -18.49 7.04 13.49
N THR A 383 -18.11 8.12 12.79
CA THR A 383 -17.44 9.25 13.45
C THR A 383 -18.35 9.96 14.43
N ASP A 384 -19.64 10.08 14.13
CA ASP A 384 -20.64 10.71 15.00
C ASP A 384 -20.94 9.84 16.22
N PHE A 385 -20.94 8.51 16.08
CA PHE A 385 -21.02 7.59 17.22
C PHE A 385 -19.86 7.82 18.22
N ILE A 386 -18.62 7.90 17.71
CA ILE A 386 -17.43 8.13 18.54
C ILE A 386 -17.43 9.54 19.14
N ARG A 387 -17.80 10.55 18.35
CA ARG A 387 -17.93 11.94 18.82
C ARG A 387 -18.99 12.07 19.92
N ALA A 388 -20.15 11.44 19.74
CA ALA A 388 -21.21 11.41 20.74
C ALA A 388 -20.72 10.75 22.03
N ALA A 389 -19.98 9.64 21.93
CA ALA A 389 -19.36 8.98 23.08
C ALA A 389 -18.35 9.88 23.80
N ALA A 390 -17.57 10.67 23.07
CA ALA A 390 -16.62 11.62 23.67
C ALA A 390 -17.29 12.75 24.46
N HIS A 391 -18.46 13.22 24.02
CA HIS A 391 -19.14 14.38 24.59
C HIS A 391 -20.19 14.05 25.63
N ASP A 392 -20.77 12.85 25.59
CA ASP A 392 -21.83 12.44 26.53
C ASP A 392 -21.26 12.32 27.97
N PRO A 393 -21.83 13.02 28.96
CA PRO A 393 -21.36 12.97 30.35
C PRO A 393 -21.62 11.61 31.02
N ASP A 394 -22.56 10.81 30.52
CA ASP A 394 -22.87 9.48 31.06
C ASP A 394 -21.91 8.39 30.56
N VAL A 395 -21.07 8.70 29.56
CA VAL A 395 -20.08 7.76 29.04
C VAL A 395 -18.87 7.74 29.97
N LEU A 396 -18.55 6.55 30.46
CA LEU A 396 -17.47 6.33 31.43
C LEU A 396 -16.18 5.88 30.76
N ALA A 397 -16.29 5.06 29.70
CA ALA A 397 -15.13 4.50 29.03
C ALA A 397 -15.34 4.30 27.52
N ILE A 398 -14.27 4.46 26.76
CA ILE A 398 -14.18 4.15 25.34
C ILE A 398 -12.96 3.26 25.11
N LYS A 399 -13.16 2.09 24.52
CA LYS A 399 -12.08 1.18 24.10
C LYS A 399 -12.12 1.00 22.59
N MET A 400 -10.98 1.06 21.90
CA MET A 400 -10.95 1.02 20.43
C MET A 400 -9.70 0.33 19.88
N CYS A 401 -9.86 -0.45 18.81
CA CYS A 401 -8.72 -0.98 18.03
C CYS A 401 -8.48 -0.11 16.79
N LEU A 402 -7.27 0.42 16.66
CA LEU A 402 -6.80 1.22 15.52
C LEU A 402 -5.72 0.44 14.77
N TYR A 403 -6.08 -0.05 13.58
CA TYR A 403 -5.14 -0.74 12.69
C TYR A 403 -4.48 0.22 11.70
N ARG A 404 -5.28 1.08 11.04
CA ARG A 404 -4.84 2.12 10.11
C ARG A 404 -5.69 3.36 10.30
N THR A 405 -5.05 4.50 10.57
CA THR A 405 -5.73 5.79 10.65
C THR A 405 -5.11 6.78 9.68
N GLY A 406 -5.94 7.46 8.88
CA GLY A 406 -5.46 8.48 7.95
C GLY A 406 -4.76 9.66 8.66
N LYS A 407 -4.01 10.45 7.89
CA LYS A 407 -3.19 11.59 8.37
C LYS A 407 -3.97 12.68 9.13
N ASP A 408 -5.28 12.80 8.91
CA ASP A 408 -6.16 13.75 9.61
C ASP A 408 -7.42 13.04 10.12
N SER A 409 -7.26 12.09 11.04
CA SER A 409 -8.38 11.28 11.53
C SER A 409 -9.25 12.03 12.56
N PRO A 410 -10.55 12.30 12.27
CA PRO A 410 -11.44 12.94 13.25
C PRO A 410 -11.70 12.06 14.48
N ILE A 411 -11.48 10.74 14.33
CA ILE A 411 -11.62 9.76 15.42
C ILE A 411 -10.56 10.01 16.50
N ILE A 412 -9.31 10.24 16.10
CA ILE A 412 -8.21 10.51 17.05
C ILE A 412 -8.54 11.75 17.89
N LYS A 413 -9.01 12.82 17.24
CA LYS A 413 -9.45 14.04 17.93
C LYS A 413 -10.53 13.75 18.97
N SER A 414 -11.57 13.01 18.61
CA SER A 414 -12.64 12.66 19.56
C SER A 414 -12.16 11.78 20.72
N LEU A 415 -11.18 10.90 20.51
CA LEU A 415 -10.60 10.09 21.59
C LEU A 415 -9.77 10.93 22.56
N MET A 416 -8.98 11.90 22.07
CA MET A 416 -8.26 12.86 22.91
C MET A 416 -9.24 13.71 23.72
N GLU A 417 -10.27 14.28 23.09
CA GLU A 417 -11.31 15.07 23.76
C GLU A 417 -12.05 14.24 24.84
N ALA A 418 -12.29 12.95 24.59
CA ALA A 418 -12.92 12.07 25.57
C ALA A 418 -12.04 11.91 26.83
N SER A 419 -10.73 11.73 26.64
CA SER A 419 -9.74 11.62 27.71
C SER A 419 -9.64 12.91 28.53
N GLU A 420 -9.55 14.06 27.85
CA GLU A 420 -9.52 15.39 28.48
C GLU A 420 -10.78 15.69 29.32
N ARG A 421 -11.92 15.09 28.93
CA ARG A 421 -13.19 15.16 29.69
C ARG A 421 -13.29 14.13 30.82
N GLY A 422 -12.20 13.46 31.17
CA GLY A 422 -12.11 12.53 32.29
C GLY A 422 -12.67 11.13 32.03
N LYS A 423 -12.94 10.78 30.76
CA LYS A 423 -13.39 9.42 30.40
C LYS A 423 -12.18 8.48 30.34
N GLN A 424 -12.38 7.21 30.71
CA GLN A 424 -11.33 6.21 30.53
C GLN A 424 -11.23 5.81 29.06
N VAL A 425 -10.18 6.25 28.36
CA VAL A 425 -9.96 5.92 26.96
C VAL A 425 -8.80 4.95 26.84
N ALA A 426 -9.03 3.79 26.22
CA ALA A 426 -8.00 2.80 25.92
C ALA A 426 -7.99 2.50 24.42
N VAL A 427 -6.81 2.56 23.81
CA VAL A 427 -6.66 2.38 22.37
C VAL A 427 -5.56 1.37 22.10
N LEU A 428 -5.90 0.32 21.35
CA LEU A 428 -4.90 -0.57 20.80
C LEU A 428 -4.46 -0.04 19.44
N VAL A 429 -3.17 0.22 19.27
CA VAL A 429 -2.59 0.66 18.00
C VAL A 429 -1.74 -0.48 17.42
N GLU A 430 -2.11 -0.97 16.24
CA GLU A 430 -1.29 -1.94 15.51
C GLU A 430 -0.18 -1.22 14.76
N LEU A 431 1.03 -1.23 15.31
CA LEU A 431 2.17 -0.57 14.69
C LEU A 431 2.66 -1.32 13.44
N LYS A 432 2.45 -2.64 13.34
CA LYS A 432 2.88 -3.49 12.21
C LYS A 432 1.93 -3.44 11.00
N ALA A 433 1.04 -2.44 10.94
CA ALA A 433 0.17 -2.24 9.80
C ALA A 433 0.97 -1.76 8.59
N ARG A 434 1.08 -2.62 7.57
CA ARG A 434 1.89 -2.37 6.37
C ARG A 434 1.56 -1.03 5.71
N PHE A 435 2.60 -0.23 5.43
CA PHE A 435 2.55 1.09 4.77
C PHE A 435 1.89 2.23 5.58
N ASP A 436 1.47 1.97 6.81
CA ASP A 436 0.87 2.97 7.71
C ASP A 436 1.68 3.13 9.01
N GLU A 437 2.86 2.52 9.10
CA GLU A 437 3.65 2.42 10.33
C GLU A 437 4.06 3.82 10.84
N GLU A 438 4.49 4.72 9.94
CA GLU A 438 4.87 6.09 10.30
C GLU A 438 3.70 6.89 10.91
N ASN A 439 2.53 6.82 10.27
CA ASN A 439 1.32 7.49 10.76
C ASN A 439 0.89 6.90 12.12
N ASN A 440 0.94 5.58 12.27
CA ASN A 440 0.54 4.92 13.52
C ASN A 440 1.47 5.26 14.69
N ILE A 441 2.79 5.37 14.44
CA ILE A 441 3.77 5.82 15.45
C ILE A 441 3.48 7.27 15.88
N GLU A 442 3.18 8.17 14.94
CA GLU A 442 2.83 9.55 15.26
C GLU A 442 1.55 9.62 16.10
N TRP A 443 0.52 8.89 15.71
CA TRP A 443 -0.78 8.89 16.40
C TRP A 443 -0.71 8.31 17.79
N ALA A 444 0.03 7.22 17.99
CA ALA A 444 0.27 6.64 19.30
C ALA A 444 0.84 7.70 20.25
N GLY A 445 1.90 8.41 19.84
CA GLY A 445 2.51 9.46 20.65
C GLY A 445 1.57 10.65 20.93
N ARG A 446 0.67 11.01 20.00
CA ARG A 446 -0.35 12.05 20.24
C ARG A 446 -1.41 11.62 21.25
N LEU A 447 -1.90 10.40 21.15
CA LEU A 447 -2.90 9.83 22.06
C LEU A 447 -2.34 9.73 23.49
N GLU A 448 -1.12 9.23 23.66
CA GLU A 448 -0.44 9.13 24.97
C GLU A 448 -0.33 10.50 25.65
N ARG A 449 0.08 11.54 24.91
CA ARG A 449 0.17 12.91 25.43
C ARG A 449 -1.16 13.49 25.90
N ALA A 450 -2.28 13.03 25.33
CA ALA A 450 -3.63 13.41 25.72
C ALA A 450 -4.19 12.56 26.88
N GLY A 451 -3.39 11.68 27.48
CA GLY A 451 -3.80 10.82 28.61
C GLY A 451 -4.56 9.56 28.21
N VAL A 452 -4.62 9.24 26.91
CA VAL A 452 -5.21 7.97 26.44
C VAL A 452 -4.28 6.82 26.79
N HIS A 453 -4.84 5.72 27.30
CA HIS A 453 -4.07 4.50 27.54
C HIS A 453 -3.83 3.75 26.22
N VAL A 454 -2.65 3.94 25.64
CA VAL A 454 -2.24 3.29 24.39
C VAL A 454 -1.59 1.93 24.67
N VAL A 455 -1.99 0.92 23.91
CA VAL A 455 -1.47 -0.45 24.00
C VAL A 455 -1.03 -0.92 22.61
N TYR A 456 0.10 -1.62 22.54
CA TYR A 456 0.73 -2.05 21.30
C TYR A 456 0.55 -3.55 21.09
N GLY A 457 -0.66 -3.97 20.68
CA GLY A 457 -0.94 -5.36 20.31
C GLY A 457 -0.62 -6.39 21.42
N VAL A 458 -0.56 -7.66 21.02
CA VAL A 458 -0.05 -8.78 21.83
C VAL A 458 1.24 -9.26 21.17
N LEU A 459 2.28 -9.54 21.95
CA LEU A 459 3.56 -9.99 21.40
C LEU A 459 3.37 -11.25 20.54
N GLY A 460 4.03 -11.31 19.38
CA GLY A 460 3.89 -12.39 18.40
C GLY A 460 2.58 -12.41 17.60
N LEU A 461 1.62 -11.51 17.88
CA LEU A 461 0.32 -11.46 17.20
C LEU A 461 0.03 -10.09 16.60
N LYS A 462 -0.57 -10.09 15.40
CA LYS A 462 -1.12 -8.87 14.79
C LYS A 462 -2.59 -8.72 15.15
N THR A 463 -2.99 -7.54 15.63
CA THR A 463 -4.39 -7.24 15.93
C THR A 463 -5.09 -6.68 14.70
N HIS A 464 -5.85 -7.52 14.01
CA HIS A 464 -6.57 -7.13 12.80
C HIS A 464 -8.05 -6.79 13.04
N CYS A 465 -8.61 -6.95 14.24
CA CYS A 465 -10.03 -6.66 14.48
C CYS A 465 -10.32 -5.15 14.45
N LYS A 466 -11.53 -4.77 14.03
CA LYS A 466 -12.01 -3.38 14.08
C LYS A 466 -13.21 -3.32 14.99
N LEU A 467 -12.92 -2.88 16.21
CA LEU A 467 -13.84 -2.93 17.32
C LEU A 467 -13.76 -1.61 18.10
N THR A 468 -14.93 -1.04 18.39
CA THR A 468 -15.09 0.05 19.36
C THR A 468 -16.11 -0.39 20.40
N LEU A 469 -15.79 -0.18 21.67
CA LEU A 469 -16.67 -0.42 22.80
C LEU A 469 -16.84 0.90 23.58
N VAL A 470 -18.09 1.32 23.75
CA VAL A 470 -18.48 2.45 24.59
C VAL A 470 -19.24 1.92 25.80
N VAL A 471 -18.78 2.28 27.00
CA VAL A 471 -19.46 1.95 28.26
C VAL A 471 -20.14 3.20 28.80
N ARG A 472 -21.46 3.16 28.87
CA ARG A 472 -22.33 4.29 29.26
C ARG A 472 -23.17 3.91 30.48
N ARG A 473 -23.34 4.86 31.41
CA ARG A 473 -24.26 4.73 32.54
C ARG A 473 -25.67 5.11 32.11
N GLU A 474 -26.65 4.23 32.33
CA GLU A 474 -28.07 4.49 32.06
C GLU A 474 -28.91 3.94 33.20
N ASN A 475 -29.67 4.79 33.90
CA ASN A 475 -30.52 4.41 35.04
C ASN A 475 -29.74 3.56 36.07
N ASP A 476 -28.58 4.04 36.50
CA ASP A 476 -27.65 3.38 37.44
C ASP A 476 -27.10 2.01 36.98
N ARG A 477 -27.24 1.67 35.71
CA ARG A 477 -26.67 0.44 35.13
C ARG A 477 -25.68 0.77 34.03
N LEU A 478 -24.63 -0.04 33.92
CA LEU A 478 -23.70 0.05 32.80
C LEU A 478 -24.29 -0.65 31.58
N ARG A 479 -24.33 0.06 30.47
CA ARG A 479 -24.67 -0.47 29.16
C ARG A 479 -23.47 -0.35 28.23
N ARG A 480 -23.35 -1.32 27.33
CA ARG A 480 -22.26 -1.42 26.36
C ARG A 480 -22.83 -1.22 24.97
N TYR A 481 -22.22 -0.31 24.23
CA TYR A 481 -22.48 -0.07 22.81
C TYR A 481 -21.24 -0.47 22.03
N VAL A 482 -21.41 -1.30 21.01
CA VAL A 482 -20.31 -1.88 20.26
C VAL A 482 -20.44 -1.51 18.79
N HIS A 483 -19.34 -1.12 18.17
CA HIS A 483 -19.17 -1.11 16.72
C HIS A 483 -18.20 -2.23 16.34
N ILE A 484 -18.62 -3.15 15.46
CA ILE A 484 -17.77 -4.22 14.90
C ILE A 484 -17.72 -4.02 13.40
N ALA A 485 -16.54 -3.94 12.79
CA ALA A 485 -16.41 -3.74 11.35
C ALA A 485 -15.48 -4.75 10.68
N THR A 486 -15.73 -4.98 9.38
CA THR A 486 -14.78 -5.65 8.48
C THR A 486 -13.66 -4.69 8.06
N GLY A 487 -14.00 -3.40 7.92
CA GLY A 487 -13.11 -2.34 7.43
C GLY A 487 -12.38 -1.56 8.51
N ASN A 488 -11.31 -0.87 8.12
CA ASN A 488 -10.52 0.03 8.97
C ASN A 488 -11.28 1.29 9.38
N TYR A 489 -10.84 1.92 10.48
CA TYR A 489 -11.35 3.21 10.92
C TYR A 489 -10.77 4.39 10.12
N ASN A 490 -10.91 4.37 8.79
CA ASN A 490 -10.33 5.32 7.87
C ASN A 490 -11.40 5.92 6.91
N PRO A 491 -11.76 7.21 7.06
CA PRO A 491 -12.78 7.86 6.23
C PRO A 491 -12.45 7.94 4.73
N THR A 492 -11.17 7.85 4.36
CA THR A 492 -10.73 7.91 2.97
C THR A 492 -10.98 6.58 2.29
N THR A 493 -10.54 5.47 2.90
CA THR A 493 -10.76 4.13 2.33
C THR A 493 -12.22 3.72 2.38
N SER A 494 -13.00 4.18 3.37
CA SER A 494 -14.43 3.86 3.47
C SER A 494 -15.28 4.40 2.29
N ARG A 495 -14.72 5.26 1.43
CA ARG A 495 -15.39 5.76 0.23
C ARG A 495 -15.21 4.85 -0.98
N THR A 496 -14.23 3.95 -0.94
CA THR A 496 -13.86 3.07 -2.06
C THR A 496 -13.94 1.59 -1.70
N TYR A 497 -13.77 1.23 -0.43
CA TYR A 497 -13.83 -0.14 0.06
C TYR A 497 -15.27 -0.50 0.45
N THR A 498 -15.66 -1.72 0.11
CA THR A 498 -16.95 -2.29 0.54
C THR A 498 -16.78 -2.99 1.87
N ASP A 499 -17.40 -2.46 2.91
CA ASP A 499 -17.25 -2.94 4.29
C ASP A 499 -18.57 -2.93 5.05
N PHE A 500 -18.71 -3.89 5.97
CA PHE A 500 -19.81 -3.92 6.92
C PHE A 500 -19.37 -3.36 8.28
N GLY A 501 -20.26 -2.60 8.91
CA GLY A 501 -20.14 -2.14 10.29
C GLY A 501 -21.43 -2.45 11.05
N LEU A 502 -21.36 -3.13 12.19
CA LEU A 502 -22.49 -3.42 13.05
C LEU A 502 -22.43 -2.56 14.30
N LEU A 503 -23.43 -1.69 14.49
CA LEU A 503 -23.68 -1.00 15.76
C LEU A 503 -24.71 -1.80 16.56
N THR A 504 -24.36 -2.19 17.78
CA THR A 504 -25.24 -3.02 18.63
C THR A 504 -25.14 -2.67 20.11
N ALA A 505 -26.25 -2.83 20.83
CA ALA A 505 -26.32 -2.83 22.29
C ALA A 505 -26.58 -4.24 22.86
N ASN A 506 -26.34 -5.29 22.07
CA ASN A 506 -26.55 -6.68 22.47
C ASN A 506 -25.66 -7.05 23.65
N LYS A 507 -26.28 -7.50 24.75
CA LYS A 507 -25.58 -7.80 26.01
C LYS A 507 -24.48 -8.86 25.87
N LYS A 508 -24.69 -9.89 25.03
CA LYS A 508 -23.71 -10.98 24.84
C LYS A 508 -22.51 -10.49 24.05
N ILE A 509 -22.74 -9.76 22.95
CA ILE A 509 -21.67 -9.17 22.14
C ILE A 509 -20.89 -8.13 22.95
N GLY A 510 -21.58 -7.27 23.72
CA GLY A 510 -20.91 -6.30 24.59
C GLY A 510 -20.06 -6.93 25.68
N ALA A 511 -20.49 -8.06 26.26
CA ALA A 511 -19.69 -8.81 27.23
C ALA A 511 -18.43 -9.39 26.57
N ASP A 512 -18.58 -10.05 25.43
CA ASP A 512 -17.44 -10.60 24.67
C ASP A 512 -16.45 -9.51 24.24
N ALA A 513 -16.93 -8.34 23.79
CA ALA A 513 -16.08 -7.21 23.44
C ALA A 513 -15.28 -6.70 24.65
N THR A 514 -15.87 -6.69 25.85
CA THR A 514 -15.17 -6.31 27.08
C THR A 514 -14.05 -7.30 27.40
N GLU A 515 -14.35 -8.60 27.32
CA GLU A 515 -13.39 -9.68 27.56
C GLU A 515 -12.27 -9.67 26.52
N LEU A 516 -12.58 -9.39 25.25
CA LEU A 516 -11.58 -9.25 24.19
C LEU A 516 -10.63 -8.07 24.45
N PHE A 517 -11.14 -6.91 24.85
CA PHE A 517 -10.24 -5.81 25.23
C PHE A 517 -9.37 -6.16 26.43
N ASN A 518 -9.88 -6.88 27.42
CA ASN A 518 -9.06 -7.30 28.57
C ASN A 518 -7.99 -8.33 28.17
N PHE A 519 -8.28 -9.19 27.19
CA PHE A 519 -7.30 -10.11 26.58
C PHE A 519 -6.21 -9.31 25.85
N LEU A 520 -6.61 -8.37 25.01
CA LEU A 520 -5.69 -7.54 24.21
C LEU A 520 -4.78 -6.64 25.06
N THR A 521 -5.23 -6.21 26.26
CA THR A 521 -4.39 -5.45 27.19
C THR A 521 -3.55 -6.34 28.12
N GLY A 522 -3.46 -7.65 27.85
CA GLY A 522 -2.58 -8.58 28.58
C GLY A 522 -3.06 -8.99 29.98
N CYS A 523 -4.30 -8.64 30.35
CA CYS A 523 -4.81 -8.87 31.71
C CYS A 523 -5.68 -10.13 31.85
N SER A 524 -5.93 -10.87 30.76
CA SER A 524 -6.81 -12.04 30.78
C SER A 524 -6.43 -13.06 29.71
N LEU A 525 -6.42 -14.35 30.06
CA LEU A 525 -6.32 -15.46 29.12
C LEU A 525 -7.73 -16.03 28.85
N GLN A 526 -8.60 -15.20 28.27
CA GLN A 526 -9.94 -15.64 27.93
C GLN A 526 -9.91 -16.73 26.86
N SER A 527 -10.51 -17.88 27.15
CA SER A 527 -10.54 -19.03 26.25
C SER A 527 -11.89 -19.25 25.57
N LYS A 528 -12.95 -18.59 26.05
CA LYS A 528 -14.31 -18.77 25.53
C LYS A 528 -15.02 -17.44 25.34
N TYR A 529 -15.68 -17.31 24.19
CA TYR A 529 -16.57 -16.20 23.85
C TYR A 529 -17.97 -16.73 23.56
N ARG A 530 -19.00 -15.91 23.82
CA ARG A 530 -20.41 -16.32 23.69
C ARG A 530 -20.91 -16.25 22.25
N ARG A 531 -20.46 -15.25 21.51
CA ARG A 531 -20.89 -14.86 20.16
C ARG A 531 -19.71 -14.52 19.26
N LEU A 532 -18.69 -13.85 19.77
CA LEU A 532 -17.53 -13.49 18.95
C LEU A 532 -16.70 -14.73 18.58
N LEU A 533 -16.19 -14.72 17.35
CA LEU A 533 -15.18 -15.66 16.88
C LEU A 533 -13.85 -14.91 16.82
N VAL A 534 -12.90 -15.31 17.65
CA VAL A 534 -11.64 -14.62 17.91
C VAL A 534 -10.50 -15.55 17.53
N ALA A 535 -9.60 -15.09 16.65
CA ALA A 535 -8.35 -15.78 16.38
C ALA A 535 -7.26 -15.32 17.37
N PRO A 536 -6.35 -16.21 17.79
CA PRO A 536 -6.29 -17.65 17.50
C PRO A 536 -7.20 -18.51 18.42
N VAL A 537 -7.98 -17.90 19.32
CA VAL A 537 -8.68 -18.56 20.44
C VAL A 537 -9.72 -19.62 20.02
N ASN A 538 -10.78 -19.24 19.31
CA ASN A 538 -11.91 -20.13 19.01
C ASN A 538 -12.39 -20.08 17.56
N LEU A 539 -11.83 -19.22 16.71
CA LEU A 539 -12.29 -19.03 15.34
C LEU A 539 -12.22 -20.32 14.51
N ARG A 540 -11.07 -21.01 14.53
CA ARG A 540 -10.85 -22.22 13.72
C ARG A 540 -11.77 -23.36 14.15
N GLU A 541 -11.77 -23.70 15.43
CA GLU A 541 -12.63 -24.75 16.00
C GLU A 541 -14.08 -24.51 15.61
N ARG A 542 -14.56 -23.27 15.80
CA ARG A 542 -15.96 -22.95 15.51
C ARG A 542 -16.31 -22.98 14.02
N ILE A 543 -15.39 -22.60 13.13
CA ILE A 543 -15.61 -22.75 11.68
C ILE A 543 -15.71 -24.23 11.30
N ILE A 544 -14.84 -25.08 11.84
CA ILE A 544 -14.87 -26.54 11.60
C ILE A 544 -16.20 -27.12 12.08
N GLU A 545 -16.63 -26.80 13.30
CA GLU A 545 -17.94 -27.24 13.82
C GLU A 545 -19.11 -26.83 12.91
N LEU A 546 -19.06 -25.63 12.32
CA LEU A 546 -20.08 -25.17 11.38
C LEU A 546 -20.07 -26.01 10.09
N ILE A 547 -18.90 -26.33 9.54
CA ILE A 547 -18.76 -27.17 8.34
C ILE A 547 -19.25 -28.62 8.62
N GLU A 548 -18.85 -29.19 9.75
CA GLU A 548 -19.26 -30.54 10.16
C GLU A 548 -20.76 -30.65 10.40
N ARG A 549 -21.38 -29.59 10.93
CA ARG A 549 -22.83 -29.51 11.10
C ARG A 549 -23.56 -29.60 9.76
N GLU A 550 -23.14 -28.82 8.76
CA GLU A 550 -23.75 -28.88 7.42
C GLU A 550 -23.50 -30.24 6.74
N THR A 551 -22.32 -30.83 6.93
CA THR A 551 -22.01 -32.19 6.45
C THR A 551 -22.92 -33.24 7.08
N THR A 552 -23.23 -33.10 8.37
CA THR A 552 -24.14 -34.00 9.08
C THR A 552 -25.58 -33.85 8.60
N TYR A 553 -26.01 -32.63 8.28
CA TYR A 553 -27.34 -32.41 7.69
C TYR A 553 -27.46 -33.02 6.30
N GLN A 554 -26.42 -32.95 5.46
CA GLN A 554 -26.43 -33.54 4.13
C GLN A 554 -26.51 -35.08 4.15
N LYS A 555 -26.00 -35.73 5.19
CA LYS A 555 -26.04 -37.19 5.36
C LYS A 555 -27.37 -37.72 5.90
N LYS A 556 -28.21 -36.84 6.45
CA LYS A 556 -29.57 -37.16 6.91
C LYS A 556 -30.56 -36.95 5.78
#